data_AF-P52129-F1
#
_entry.id   AF-P52129-F1
#
_cell.length_a   1.000
_cell.length_b   1.000
_cell.length_c   1.000
_cell.angle_alpha   90.00
_cell.angle_beta   90.00
_cell.angle_gamma   90.00
#
_symmetry.space_group_name_H-M   'P 1'
#
loop_
_entity.id
_entity.type
_entity.pdbx_description
1 polymer ?
#
loop_
_entity_poly.entity_id
_entity_poly.type
_entity_poly.pdbx_seq_one_letter_code
_entity_poly.pdbx_strand_id
1 'polypeptide(L)'
;MTIRSYKNLNLVRANIETESRQFIENKNYSIQSIGPMPGSRAGLRVVFTRPGVNLATVDIFYNGDGSTTIQYLTGANRSLGQELADHLFETINPAEFEQVNMVLQGFVETSVLPVLELSADESHIEFREHSRNAHTVVWKIISTSYQDELTVSLHITTGKLQIQGRPLSCYRVFTFNLAALLDLQGLEKVLIRQEDGKANIVQQEVARTYLQTVMADAYPHLHVTAEKLLVSGLCVKLAAPDLPDYCMLLYPELRTIEGVLKSKMSGLGMPVQQPAGFGTYFDKPAAHYILKPQFAATLRPEQINIISTAYTFFNVERHSLFHMETVVDASRMISDMARLMGKATRAWGIIKDLYIV
;
A
#
# COMPACT_ATOMS: atom_id res chain seq x y z
N MET A 1 -12.91 -30.41 -12.28
CA MET A 1 -13.19 -29.53 -11.13
C MET A 1 -12.33 -30.00 -9.97
N THR A 2 -11.27 -29.27 -9.65
CA THR A 2 -10.50 -29.48 -8.41
C THR A 2 -11.41 -29.13 -7.23
N ILE A 3 -11.63 -30.08 -6.32
CA ILE A 3 -12.45 -29.86 -5.13
C ILE A 3 -11.78 -28.78 -4.29
N ARG A 4 -12.50 -27.69 -3.99
CA ARG A 4 -12.02 -26.61 -3.12
C ARG A 4 -11.71 -27.17 -1.73
N SER A 5 -10.50 -26.93 -1.24
CA SER A 5 -10.07 -27.31 0.11
C SER A 5 -10.22 -26.11 1.04
N TYR A 6 -10.88 -26.31 2.19
CA TYR A 6 -11.04 -25.29 3.22
C TYR A 6 -10.10 -25.50 4.42
N LYS A 7 -8.97 -26.17 4.19
CA LYS A 7 -7.97 -26.50 5.22
C LYS A 7 -6.74 -25.61 5.08
N ASN A 8 -6.14 -25.24 6.22
CA ASN A 8 -4.87 -24.52 6.30
C ASN A 8 -4.81 -23.22 5.48
N LEU A 9 -5.94 -22.51 5.44
CA LEU A 9 -6.14 -21.26 4.73
C LEU A 9 -5.42 -20.10 5.43
N ASN A 10 -4.91 -19.15 4.65
CA ASN A 10 -4.28 -17.94 5.17
C ASN A 10 -5.32 -16.83 5.42
N LEU A 11 -6.39 -17.14 6.15
CA LEU A 11 -7.39 -16.17 6.56
C LEU A 11 -6.81 -15.18 7.57
N VAL A 12 -7.19 -13.90 7.42
CA VAL A 12 -6.86 -12.85 8.38
C VAL A 12 -7.70 -13.02 9.64
N ARG A 13 -7.14 -13.67 10.67
CA ARG A 13 -7.87 -14.05 11.90
C ARG A 13 -8.57 -12.88 12.59
N ALA A 14 -7.98 -11.68 12.54
CA ALA A 14 -8.57 -10.46 13.08
C ALA A 14 -9.94 -10.09 12.46
N ASN A 15 -10.18 -10.49 11.19
CA ASN A 15 -11.34 -10.07 10.43
C ASN A 15 -12.43 -11.14 10.36
N ILE A 16 -12.14 -12.41 10.69
CA ILE A 16 -13.05 -13.55 10.47
C ILE A 16 -14.45 -13.31 11.05
N GLU A 17 -14.54 -12.80 12.28
CA GLU A 17 -15.83 -12.51 12.91
C GLU A 17 -16.57 -11.39 12.17
N THR A 18 -15.87 -10.30 11.84
CA THR A 18 -16.44 -9.15 11.10
C THR A 18 -16.95 -9.57 9.72
N GLU A 19 -16.15 -10.30 8.95
CA GLU A 19 -16.55 -10.82 7.62
C GLU A 19 -17.76 -11.76 7.74
N SER A 20 -17.77 -12.63 8.76
CA SER A 20 -18.91 -13.52 9.01
C SER A 20 -20.20 -12.74 9.32
N ARG A 21 -20.13 -11.70 10.15
CA ARG A 21 -21.27 -10.84 10.47
C ARG A 21 -21.77 -10.08 9.23
N GLN A 22 -20.86 -9.44 8.50
CA GLN A 22 -21.19 -8.70 7.29
C GLN A 22 -21.84 -9.60 6.22
N PHE A 23 -21.32 -10.81 6.01
CA PHE A 23 -21.93 -11.78 5.11
C PHE A 23 -23.39 -12.08 5.46
N ILE A 24 -23.65 -12.37 6.74
CA ILE A 24 -24.98 -12.73 7.24
C ILE A 24 -25.94 -11.54 7.09
N GLU A 25 -25.49 -10.34 7.47
CA GLU A 25 -26.28 -9.11 7.35
C GLU A 25 -26.59 -8.77 5.88
N ASN A 26 -25.60 -8.80 5.00
CA ASN A 26 -25.76 -8.48 3.57
C ASN A 26 -26.72 -9.45 2.84
N LYS A 27 -26.87 -10.68 3.34
CA LYS A 27 -27.80 -11.68 2.80
C LYS A 27 -29.18 -11.66 3.46
N ASN A 28 -29.45 -10.74 4.38
CA ASN A 28 -30.66 -10.70 5.22
C ASN A 28 -30.90 -12.02 5.97
N TYR A 29 -29.82 -12.68 6.38
CA TYR A 29 -29.86 -13.86 7.23
C TYR A 29 -29.91 -13.43 8.71
N SER A 30 -30.12 -14.36 9.63
CA SER A 30 -30.18 -14.11 11.06
C SER A 30 -29.08 -14.86 11.79
N ILE A 31 -28.35 -14.15 12.66
CA ILE A 31 -27.33 -14.72 13.54
C ILE A 31 -28.02 -15.36 14.74
N GLN A 32 -27.77 -16.65 14.98
CA GLN A 32 -28.15 -17.32 16.23
C GLN A 32 -27.06 -17.15 17.28
N SER A 33 -25.80 -17.38 16.90
CA SER A 33 -24.64 -17.13 17.74
C SER A 33 -23.36 -17.03 16.93
N ILE A 34 -22.43 -16.20 17.40
CA ILE A 34 -21.04 -16.16 16.97
C ILE A 34 -20.20 -16.11 18.24
N GLY A 35 -19.27 -17.04 18.40
CA GLY A 35 -18.45 -17.09 19.60
C GLY A 35 -17.40 -18.19 19.56
N PRO A 36 -16.63 -18.36 20.65
CA PRO A 36 -15.58 -19.37 20.73
C PRO A 36 -16.08 -20.77 20.40
N MET A 37 -15.23 -21.56 19.76
CA MET A 37 -15.49 -22.98 19.53
C MET A 37 -15.76 -23.71 20.85
N PRO A 38 -16.76 -24.61 20.93
CA PRO A 38 -16.97 -25.41 22.12
C PRO A 38 -15.82 -26.41 22.32
N GLY A 39 -15.42 -26.60 23.58
CA GLY A 39 -14.30 -27.46 23.95
C GLY A 39 -12.98 -26.69 24.09
N SER A 40 -11.86 -27.40 23.98
CA SER A 40 -10.51 -26.86 24.21
C SER A 40 -9.82 -26.34 22.95
N ARG A 41 -10.43 -26.48 21.76
CA ARG A 41 -9.81 -26.06 20.50
C ARG A 41 -10.07 -24.58 20.26
N ALA A 42 -9.02 -23.82 19.99
CA ALA A 42 -9.11 -22.43 19.59
C ALA A 42 -9.82 -22.29 18.24
N GLY A 43 -10.72 -21.31 18.14
CA GLY A 43 -11.49 -21.07 16.92
C GLY A 43 -12.77 -20.29 17.19
N LEU A 44 -13.52 -20.06 16.11
CA LEU A 44 -14.82 -19.40 16.12
C LEU A 44 -15.90 -20.35 15.59
N ARG A 45 -17.03 -20.45 16.28
CA ARG A 45 -18.24 -21.10 15.79
C ARG A 45 -19.24 -20.03 15.37
N VAL A 46 -19.76 -20.17 14.15
CA VAL A 46 -20.82 -19.33 13.60
C VAL A 46 -22.08 -20.17 13.39
N VAL A 47 -23.19 -19.77 14.00
CA VAL A 47 -24.51 -20.39 13.85
C VAL A 47 -25.50 -19.36 13.34
N PHE A 48 -26.12 -19.64 12.20
CA PHE A 48 -26.99 -18.70 11.51
C PHE A 48 -28.07 -19.41 10.70
N THR A 49 -29.08 -18.66 10.25
CA THR A 49 -30.18 -19.19 9.45
C THR A 49 -30.77 -18.15 8.52
N ARG A 50 -31.68 -18.57 7.65
CA ARG A 50 -32.63 -17.70 6.95
C ARG A 50 -34.06 -18.20 7.20
N PRO A 51 -35.10 -17.37 7.04
CA PRO A 51 -36.47 -17.79 7.27
C PRO A 51 -36.83 -19.06 6.47
N GLY A 52 -37.44 -20.05 7.15
CA GLY A 52 -37.95 -21.27 6.52
C GLY A 52 -36.94 -22.42 6.34
N VAL A 53 -35.71 -22.31 6.85
CA VAL A 53 -34.71 -23.41 6.79
C VAL A 53 -34.09 -23.74 8.15
N ASN A 54 -33.47 -24.92 8.26
CA ASN A 54 -32.71 -25.31 9.44
C ASN A 54 -31.46 -24.43 9.65
N LEU A 55 -31.01 -24.33 10.91
CA LEU A 55 -29.75 -23.66 11.27
C LEU A 55 -28.55 -24.28 10.54
N ALA A 56 -27.67 -23.41 10.06
CA ALA A 56 -26.32 -23.76 9.62
C ALA A 56 -25.35 -23.60 10.80
N THR A 57 -24.31 -24.44 10.83
CA THR A 57 -23.20 -24.32 11.78
C THR A 57 -21.90 -24.38 10.99
N VAL A 58 -20.99 -23.46 11.27
CA VAL A 58 -19.67 -23.40 10.65
C VAL A 58 -18.63 -23.27 11.75
N ASP A 59 -17.73 -24.25 11.80
CA ASP A 59 -16.62 -24.28 12.76
C ASP A 59 -15.36 -23.80 12.06
N ILE A 60 -14.73 -22.75 12.61
CA ILE A 60 -13.52 -22.12 12.07
C ILE A 60 -12.39 -22.37 13.05
N PHE A 61 -11.54 -23.34 12.76
CA PHE A 61 -10.45 -23.75 13.63
C PHE A 61 -9.20 -22.90 13.40
N TYR A 62 -8.61 -22.44 14.50
CA TYR A 62 -7.31 -21.77 14.50
C TYR A 62 -6.21 -22.81 14.67
N ASN A 63 -5.46 -23.10 13.61
CA ASN A 63 -4.34 -24.05 13.63
C ASN A 63 -3.12 -23.46 14.36
N GLY A 64 -2.20 -24.31 14.84
CA GLY A 64 -1.03 -23.87 15.61
C GLY A 64 0.05 -23.14 14.82
N ASP A 65 -0.12 -22.95 13.50
CA ASP A 65 0.83 -22.29 12.58
C ASP A 65 0.28 -20.98 12.00
N GLY A 66 -0.73 -20.40 12.65
CA GLY A 66 -1.43 -19.20 12.17
C GLY A 66 -2.51 -19.45 11.10
N SER A 67 -2.50 -20.61 10.43
CA SER A 67 -3.49 -20.92 9.39
C SER A 67 -4.87 -21.27 9.96
N THR A 68 -5.90 -21.26 9.13
CA THR A 68 -7.29 -21.47 9.55
C THR A 68 -7.95 -22.59 8.75
N THR A 69 -8.77 -23.42 9.39
CA THR A 69 -9.54 -24.46 8.72
C THR A 69 -11.03 -24.22 8.91
N ILE A 70 -11.81 -24.15 7.83
CA ILE A 70 -13.28 -24.01 7.88
C ILE A 70 -13.93 -25.38 7.71
N GLN A 71 -14.80 -25.75 8.66
CA GLN A 71 -15.63 -26.94 8.61
C GLN A 71 -17.11 -26.54 8.58
N TYR A 72 -17.71 -26.58 7.39
CA TYR A 72 -19.12 -26.25 7.16
C TYR A 72 -20.05 -27.47 7.09
N LEU A 73 -19.50 -28.68 7.02
CA LEU A 73 -20.27 -29.93 6.98
C LEU A 73 -20.85 -30.30 8.36
N THR A 74 -20.94 -29.33 9.27
CA THR A 74 -21.51 -29.44 10.61
C THR A 74 -22.94 -28.89 10.63
N GLY A 75 -23.78 -29.44 11.51
CA GLY A 75 -25.18 -29.05 11.61
C GLY A 75 -26.09 -29.60 10.51
N ALA A 76 -27.33 -29.10 10.50
CA ALA A 76 -28.41 -29.61 9.65
C ALA A 76 -28.44 -28.99 8.25
N ASN A 77 -27.96 -27.75 8.09
CA ASN A 77 -28.00 -27.02 6.83
C ASN A 77 -26.59 -26.78 6.25
N ARG A 78 -26.05 -27.84 5.65
CA ARG A 78 -24.67 -27.84 5.11
C ARG A 78 -24.51 -26.92 3.90
N SER A 79 -25.53 -26.79 3.05
CA SER A 79 -25.48 -25.90 1.89
C SER A 79 -25.36 -24.43 2.30
N LEU A 80 -26.12 -24.02 3.33
CA LEU A 80 -26.04 -22.66 3.85
C LEU A 80 -24.70 -22.41 4.56
N GLY A 81 -24.19 -23.40 5.32
CA GLY A 81 -22.86 -23.34 5.90
C GLY A 81 -21.75 -23.19 4.85
N GLN A 82 -21.91 -23.86 3.70
CA GLN A 82 -20.98 -23.76 2.58
C GLN A 82 -20.92 -22.34 2.01
N GLU A 83 -22.05 -21.61 1.94
CA GLU A 83 -22.05 -20.22 1.45
C GLU A 83 -21.12 -19.32 2.29
N LEU A 84 -21.12 -19.47 3.62
CA LEU A 84 -20.20 -18.72 4.49
C LEU A 84 -18.74 -19.19 4.30
N ALA A 85 -18.51 -20.50 4.17
CA ALA A 85 -17.17 -21.03 3.95
C ALA A 85 -16.57 -20.54 2.62
N ASP A 86 -17.38 -20.48 1.57
CA ASP A 86 -17.00 -19.91 0.28
C ASP A 86 -16.74 -18.42 0.40
N HIS A 87 -17.63 -17.66 1.05
CA HIS A 87 -17.41 -16.23 1.27
C HIS A 87 -16.07 -15.95 1.97
N LEU A 88 -15.79 -16.64 3.08
CA LEU A 88 -14.52 -16.50 3.79
C LEU A 88 -13.33 -16.88 2.89
N PHE A 89 -13.43 -17.98 2.13
CA PHE A 89 -12.38 -18.38 1.20
C PHE A 89 -12.08 -17.29 0.15
N GLU A 90 -13.11 -16.62 -0.37
CA GLU A 90 -12.96 -15.53 -1.34
C GLU A 90 -12.37 -14.24 -0.74
N THR A 91 -12.27 -14.12 0.58
CA THR A 91 -11.57 -12.97 1.22
C THR A 91 -10.05 -13.10 1.14
N ILE A 92 -9.54 -14.29 0.81
CA ILE A 92 -8.10 -14.56 0.70
C ILE A 92 -7.61 -14.07 -0.66
N ASN A 93 -6.60 -13.20 -0.67
CA ASN A 93 -5.96 -12.81 -1.92
C ASN A 93 -5.31 -14.08 -2.54
N PRO A 94 -5.52 -14.40 -3.83
CA PRO A 94 -4.91 -15.58 -4.46
C PRO A 94 -3.38 -15.69 -4.28
N ALA A 95 -2.67 -14.57 -4.16
CA ALA A 95 -1.23 -14.54 -3.87
C ALA A 95 -0.89 -14.94 -2.41
N GLU A 96 -1.88 -15.11 -1.53
CA GLU A 96 -1.71 -15.55 -0.15
C GLU A 96 -1.68 -17.07 0.00
N PHE A 97 -2.01 -17.86 -1.04
CA PHE A 97 -1.93 -19.32 -0.91
C PHE A 97 -0.50 -19.87 -0.86
N GLU A 98 0.50 -19.06 -1.26
CA GLU A 98 1.90 -19.45 -1.28
C GLU A 98 2.63 -19.04 0.00
N GLN A 99 3.58 -19.86 0.43
CA GLN A 99 4.53 -19.43 1.46
C GLN A 99 5.44 -18.36 0.87
N VAL A 100 5.75 -17.35 1.67
CA VAL A 100 6.75 -16.36 1.31
C VAL A 100 8.13 -16.96 1.54
N ASN A 101 8.98 -16.87 0.54
CA ASN A 101 10.43 -17.06 0.65
C ASN A 101 11.07 -16.09 -0.34
N MET A 102 11.57 -14.98 0.16
CA MET A 102 12.10 -13.90 -0.70
C MET A 102 13.42 -13.35 -0.15
N VAL A 103 14.27 -12.90 -1.06
CA VAL A 103 15.53 -12.24 -0.73
C VAL A 103 15.56 -10.79 -1.21
N LEU A 104 15.83 -9.88 -0.29
CA LEU A 104 16.11 -8.47 -0.53
C LEU A 104 17.62 -8.21 -0.35
N GLN A 105 18.13 -7.15 -0.96
CA GLN A 105 19.57 -6.84 -0.97
C GLN A 105 19.83 -5.47 -0.31
N GLY A 106 21.07 -5.25 0.15
CA GLY A 106 21.53 -3.96 0.66
C GLY A 106 21.24 -3.69 2.14
N PHE A 107 20.97 -4.73 2.94
CA PHE A 107 20.66 -4.59 4.36
C PHE A 107 21.87 -4.80 5.27
N VAL A 108 21.90 -4.04 6.36
CA VAL A 108 22.83 -4.21 7.49
C VAL A 108 22.04 -4.32 8.80
N GLU A 109 22.64 -4.86 9.85
CA GLU A 109 21.93 -5.12 11.11
C GLU A 109 21.30 -3.84 11.71
N THR A 110 22.02 -2.72 11.64
CA THR A 110 21.56 -1.40 12.09
C THR A 110 20.36 -0.84 11.30
N SER A 111 20.07 -1.37 10.11
CA SER A 111 18.88 -1.03 9.32
C SER A 111 17.69 -1.95 9.60
N VAL A 112 17.94 -3.19 10.03
CA VAL A 112 16.89 -4.20 10.25
C VAL A 112 16.33 -4.14 11.66
N LEU A 113 17.18 -3.93 12.67
CA LEU A 113 16.76 -3.87 14.08
C LEU A 113 15.66 -2.83 14.35
N PRO A 114 15.76 -1.57 13.87
CA PRO A 114 14.69 -0.59 14.08
C PRO A 114 13.35 -1.01 13.46
N VAL A 115 13.36 -1.76 12.35
CA VAL A 115 12.14 -2.28 11.72
C VAL A 115 11.51 -3.38 12.58
N LEU A 116 12.33 -4.25 13.19
CA LEU A 116 11.87 -5.28 14.11
C LEU A 116 11.29 -4.66 15.39
N GLU A 117 11.96 -3.66 15.96
CA GLU A 117 11.50 -2.91 17.12
C GLU A 117 10.18 -2.20 16.85
N LEU A 118 10.07 -1.46 15.73
CA LEU A 118 8.84 -0.81 15.31
C LEU A 118 7.70 -1.81 15.06
N SER A 119 8.03 -3.02 14.59
CA SER A 119 7.03 -4.08 14.41
C SER A 119 6.50 -4.63 15.73
N ALA A 120 7.30 -4.57 16.81
CA ALA A 120 6.90 -4.99 18.16
C ALA A 120 6.13 -3.91 18.94
N ASP A 121 5.96 -2.70 18.39
CA ASP A 121 5.02 -1.71 18.93
C ASP A 121 3.56 -2.19 18.80
N GLU A 122 3.28 -3.09 17.86
CA GLU A 122 2.01 -3.81 17.77
C GLU A 122 1.89 -4.80 18.94
N SER A 123 0.89 -4.61 19.81
CA SER A 123 0.73 -5.35 21.09
C SER A 123 0.68 -6.87 20.99
N HIS A 124 0.41 -7.40 19.79
CA HIS A 124 0.30 -8.82 19.51
C HIS A 124 1.55 -9.40 18.83
N ILE A 125 2.60 -8.60 18.62
CA ILE A 125 3.83 -8.96 17.92
C ILE A 125 5.01 -8.91 18.88
N GLU A 126 5.81 -9.97 18.87
CA GLU A 126 7.09 -10.03 19.56
C GLU A 126 8.16 -10.49 18.57
N PHE A 127 9.43 -10.13 18.81
CA PHE A 127 10.53 -10.74 18.08
C PHE A 127 11.64 -11.21 19.03
N ARG A 128 12.38 -12.23 18.59
CA ARG A 128 13.55 -12.75 19.29
C ARG A 128 14.64 -13.15 18.34
N GLU A 129 15.90 -12.98 18.74
CA GLU A 129 17.02 -13.62 18.06
C GLU A 129 16.94 -15.12 18.28
N HIS A 130 16.87 -15.88 17.19
CA HIS A 130 16.78 -17.33 17.20
C HIS A 130 18.15 -18.00 17.09
N SER A 131 19.02 -17.44 16.25
CA SER A 131 20.39 -17.91 16.12
C SER A 131 21.29 -16.83 15.52
N ARG A 132 22.56 -16.82 15.93
CA ARG A 132 23.60 -15.98 15.36
C ARG A 132 24.87 -16.79 15.15
N ASN A 133 25.51 -16.56 14.02
CA ASN A 133 26.87 -17.02 13.73
C ASN A 133 27.66 -15.93 13.00
N ALA A 134 28.88 -16.23 12.57
CA ALA A 134 29.76 -15.26 11.92
C ALA A 134 29.23 -14.70 10.58
N HIS A 135 28.22 -15.32 9.97
CA HIS A 135 27.73 -15.01 8.63
C HIS A 135 26.24 -14.65 8.59
N THR A 136 25.48 -15.04 9.60
CA THR A 136 24.02 -14.89 9.61
C THR A 136 23.49 -14.55 10.99
N VAL A 137 22.52 -13.64 11.05
CA VAL A 137 21.63 -13.43 12.20
C VAL A 137 20.22 -13.82 11.78
N VAL A 138 19.53 -14.59 12.62
CA VAL A 138 18.15 -15.03 12.36
C VAL A 138 17.26 -14.55 13.49
N TRP A 139 16.21 -13.81 13.14
CA TRP A 139 15.14 -13.41 14.03
C TRP A 139 13.85 -14.17 13.71
N LYS A 140 13.07 -14.42 14.76
CA LYS A 140 11.70 -14.92 14.66
C LYS A 140 10.77 -13.83 15.16
N ILE A 141 9.86 -13.42 14.30
CA ILE A 141 8.74 -12.53 14.64
C ILE A 141 7.53 -13.43 14.87
N ILE A 142 6.86 -13.27 16.01
CA ILE A 142 5.81 -14.18 16.47
C ILE A 142 4.59 -13.34 16.83
N SER A 143 3.40 -13.78 16.41
CA SER A 143 2.17 -13.22 16.95
C SER A 143 1.67 -14.00 18.17
N THR A 144 1.56 -13.31 19.30
CA THR A 144 1.00 -13.87 20.54
C THR A 144 -0.51 -14.10 20.43
N SER A 145 -1.21 -13.30 19.61
CA SER A 145 -2.65 -13.40 19.40
C SER A 145 -3.03 -14.36 18.26
N TYR A 146 -2.23 -14.38 17.18
CA TYR A 146 -2.59 -15.11 15.96
C TYR A 146 -1.74 -16.35 15.69
N GLN A 147 -0.72 -16.62 16.50
CA GLN A 147 0.11 -17.84 16.44
C GLN A 147 0.84 -18.04 15.10
N ASP A 148 0.95 -16.99 14.27
CA ASP A 148 1.81 -17.03 13.09
C ASP A 148 3.23 -16.63 13.45
N GLU A 149 4.17 -17.05 12.61
CA GLU A 149 5.59 -16.78 12.75
C GLU A 149 6.18 -16.37 11.39
N LEU A 150 7.05 -15.37 11.41
CA LEU A 150 7.91 -14.98 10.30
C LEU A 150 9.37 -15.15 10.69
N THR A 151 10.16 -15.72 9.78
CA THR A 151 11.61 -15.84 9.91
C THR A 151 12.28 -14.76 9.07
N VAL A 152 13.15 -13.98 9.70
CA VAL A 152 13.93 -12.94 9.04
C VAL A 152 15.41 -13.26 9.25
N SER A 153 16.13 -13.54 8.18
CA SER A 153 17.54 -13.91 8.20
C SER A 153 18.37 -12.86 7.48
N LEU A 154 19.32 -12.25 8.18
CA LEU A 154 20.30 -11.33 7.60
C LEU A 154 21.62 -12.06 7.35
N HIS A 155 22.02 -12.17 6.10
CA HIS A 155 23.33 -12.67 5.69
C HIS A 155 24.36 -11.53 5.74
N ILE A 156 25.05 -11.40 6.86
CA ILE A 156 25.97 -10.32 7.23
C ILE A 156 26.98 -10.01 6.10
N THR A 157 27.55 -11.04 5.49
CA THR A 157 28.61 -10.89 4.47
C THR A 157 28.10 -10.39 3.12
N THR A 158 26.84 -10.63 2.79
CA THR A 158 26.27 -10.31 1.47
C THR A 158 25.26 -9.16 1.51
N GLY A 159 24.88 -8.72 2.71
CA GLY A 159 23.80 -7.75 2.92
C GLY A 159 22.43 -8.24 2.42
N LYS A 160 22.25 -9.56 2.31
CA LYS A 160 20.98 -10.15 1.87
C LYS A 160 20.05 -10.36 3.07
N LEU A 161 18.83 -9.85 2.97
CA LEU A 161 17.77 -10.05 3.93
C LEU A 161 16.76 -11.05 3.37
N GLN A 162 16.69 -12.23 3.97
CA GLN A 162 15.75 -13.27 3.59
C GLN A 162 14.53 -13.25 4.51
N ILE A 163 13.34 -13.25 3.92
CA ILE A 163 12.05 -13.25 4.63
C ILE A 163 11.31 -14.54 4.28
N GLN A 164 10.97 -15.34 5.30
CA GLN A 164 10.34 -16.65 5.12
C GLN A 164 9.16 -16.84 6.08
N GLY A 165 8.04 -17.36 5.58
CA GLY A 165 6.88 -17.70 6.42
C GLY A 165 5.56 -17.62 5.66
N ARG A 166 4.44 -17.57 6.39
CA ARG A 166 3.12 -17.35 5.80
C ARG A 166 2.85 -15.84 5.68
N PRO A 167 2.13 -15.37 4.65
CA PRO A 167 1.79 -13.96 4.47
C PRO A 167 0.65 -13.48 5.39
N LEU A 168 0.81 -13.71 6.70
CA LEU A 168 -0.16 -13.42 7.76
C LEU A 168 0.22 -12.13 8.52
N SER A 169 -0.20 -11.99 9.78
CA SER A 169 0.00 -10.80 10.62
C SER A 169 1.47 -10.38 10.73
N CYS A 170 2.37 -11.30 11.11
CA CYS A 170 3.79 -10.98 11.27
C CYS A 170 4.41 -10.48 9.97
N TYR A 171 4.05 -11.11 8.85
CA TYR A 171 4.49 -10.68 7.53
C TYR A 171 4.02 -9.27 7.21
N ARG A 172 2.71 -9.01 7.36
CA ARG A 172 2.09 -7.72 7.01
C ARG A 172 2.67 -6.56 7.84
N VAL A 173 2.82 -6.74 9.15
CA VAL A 173 3.39 -5.71 10.04
C VAL A 173 4.86 -5.45 9.67
N PHE A 174 5.67 -6.51 9.59
CA PHE A 174 7.10 -6.37 9.29
C PHE A 174 7.34 -5.70 7.94
N THR A 175 6.61 -6.12 6.91
CA THR A 175 6.78 -5.59 5.56
C THR A 175 6.26 -4.17 5.39
N PHE A 176 5.20 -3.80 6.11
CA PHE A 176 4.72 -2.42 6.18
C PHE A 176 5.81 -1.49 6.76
N ASN A 177 6.44 -1.89 7.86
CA ASN A 177 7.51 -1.10 8.47
C ASN A 177 8.79 -1.11 7.62
N LEU A 178 9.09 -2.23 6.96
CA LEU A 178 10.23 -2.35 6.06
C LEU A 178 10.08 -1.47 4.81
N ALA A 179 8.85 -1.24 4.33
CA ALA A 179 8.56 -0.50 3.10
C ALA A 179 9.20 0.90 3.05
N ALA A 180 9.40 1.54 4.20
CA ALA A 180 10.07 2.84 4.31
C ALA A 180 11.56 2.79 3.90
N LEU A 181 12.20 1.62 3.93
CA LEU A 181 13.61 1.42 3.58
C LEU A 181 13.81 0.89 2.16
N LEU A 182 12.74 0.47 1.49
CA LEU A 182 12.82 -0.18 0.19
C LEU A 182 12.81 0.84 -0.94
N ASP A 183 13.58 0.55 -1.98
CA ASP A 183 13.33 1.14 -3.29
C ASP A 183 12.10 0.51 -3.95
N LEU A 184 11.75 0.96 -5.15
CA LEU A 184 10.57 0.45 -5.86
C LEU A 184 10.64 -1.06 -6.11
N GLN A 185 11.81 -1.59 -6.46
CA GLN A 185 11.99 -3.01 -6.75
C GLN A 185 11.85 -3.85 -5.48
N GLY A 186 12.48 -3.43 -4.38
CA GLY A 186 12.34 -4.09 -3.09
C GLY A 186 10.90 -4.08 -2.61
N LEU A 187 10.20 -2.94 -2.78
CA LEU A 187 8.80 -2.80 -2.41
C LEU A 187 7.90 -3.70 -3.26
N GLU A 188 8.11 -3.76 -4.57
CA GLU A 188 7.40 -4.67 -5.48
C GLU A 188 7.56 -6.12 -5.03
N LYS A 189 8.80 -6.56 -4.76
CA LYS A 189 9.09 -7.93 -4.29
C LYS A 189 8.35 -8.27 -3.02
N VAL A 190 8.29 -7.32 -2.08
CA VAL A 190 7.57 -7.50 -0.81
C VAL A 190 6.08 -7.55 -1.04
N LEU A 191 5.51 -6.72 -1.91
CA LEU A 191 4.07 -6.68 -2.06
C LEU A 191 3.52 -7.81 -2.95
N ILE A 192 4.30 -8.24 -3.94
CA ILE A 192 3.97 -9.36 -4.84
C ILE A 192 4.42 -10.71 -4.24
N ARG A 193 5.35 -10.71 -3.28
CA ARG A 193 5.92 -11.89 -2.61
C ARG A 193 6.67 -12.83 -3.56
N GLN A 194 7.22 -12.30 -4.64
CA GLN A 194 7.98 -13.04 -5.64
C GLN A 194 9.37 -12.43 -5.80
N GLU A 195 10.39 -13.28 -6.02
CA GLU A 195 11.77 -12.81 -6.15
C GLU A 195 12.02 -12.08 -7.48
N ASP A 196 11.31 -12.48 -8.53
CA ASP A 196 11.48 -11.99 -9.89
C ASP A 196 10.17 -11.36 -10.40
N GLY A 197 10.15 -10.03 -10.44
CA GLY A 197 9.10 -9.22 -11.04
C GLY A 197 9.02 -9.48 -12.54
N LYS A 198 8.24 -10.48 -12.95
CA LYS A 198 7.67 -10.44 -14.30
C LYS A 198 6.74 -9.25 -14.30
N ALA A 199 7.08 -8.24 -15.13
CA ALA A 199 6.34 -7.01 -15.38
C ALA A 199 4.88 -7.27 -15.75
N ASN A 200 4.10 -7.64 -14.74
CA ASN A 200 2.66 -7.55 -14.72
C ASN A 200 2.39 -6.22 -14.05
N ILE A 201 1.53 -5.40 -14.65
CA ILE A 201 1.09 -4.13 -14.06
C ILE A 201 0.86 -4.37 -12.58
N VAL A 202 1.67 -3.70 -11.75
CA VAL A 202 1.62 -3.87 -10.31
C VAL A 202 0.21 -3.58 -9.84
N GLN A 203 -0.33 -4.46 -8.99
CA GLN A 203 -1.71 -4.38 -8.52
C GLN A 203 -1.99 -2.97 -7.96
N GLN A 204 -3.18 -2.43 -8.25
CA GLN A 204 -3.52 -1.05 -7.87
C GLN A 204 -3.45 -0.85 -6.35
N GLU A 205 -3.72 -1.90 -5.59
CA GLU A 205 -3.64 -1.97 -4.15
C GLU A 205 -2.21 -1.68 -3.66
N VAL A 206 -1.20 -2.24 -4.32
CA VAL A 206 0.22 -2.02 -3.99
C VAL A 206 0.63 -0.58 -4.23
N ALA A 207 0.29 -0.04 -5.40
CA ALA A 207 0.53 1.36 -5.72
C ALA A 207 -0.19 2.31 -4.73
N ARG A 208 -1.39 1.93 -4.29
CA ARG A 208 -2.16 2.66 -3.30
C ARG A 208 -1.50 2.64 -1.92
N THR A 209 -1.08 1.48 -1.43
CA THR A 209 -0.39 1.36 -0.14
C THR A 209 0.90 2.17 -0.13
N TYR A 210 1.70 2.12 -1.20
CA TYR A 210 2.89 2.97 -1.30
C TYR A 210 2.55 4.46 -1.25
N LEU A 211 1.52 4.87 -1.99
CA LEU A 211 1.10 6.26 -2.00
C LEU A 211 0.61 6.72 -0.62
N GLN A 212 -0.06 5.85 0.15
CA GLN A 212 -0.45 6.11 1.54
C GLN A 212 0.77 6.36 2.43
N THR A 213 1.80 5.50 2.34
CA THR A 213 3.05 5.67 3.09
C THR A 213 3.74 7.00 2.75
N VAL A 214 3.82 7.36 1.47
CA VAL A 214 4.48 8.58 1.01
C VAL A 214 3.72 9.84 1.42
N MET A 215 2.40 9.83 1.29
CA MET A 215 1.56 11.01 1.52
C MET A 215 1.18 11.20 3.00
N ALA A 216 1.25 10.13 3.80
CA ALA A 216 0.90 10.12 5.22
C ALA A 216 -0.43 10.84 5.49
N ASP A 217 -0.45 11.82 6.39
CA ASP A 217 -1.65 12.56 6.80
C ASP A 217 -2.32 13.37 5.69
N ALA A 218 -1.63 13.62 4.57
CA ALA A 218 -2.25 14.27 3.41
C ALA A 218 -3.05 13.30 2.54
N TYR A 219 -2.83 11.99 2.67
CA TYR A 219 -3.51 10.98 1.84
C TYR A 219 -5.03 11.06 1.91
N PRO A 220 -5.68 11.14 3.10
CA PRO A 220 -7.14 11.22 3.20
C PRO A 220 -7.74 12.48 2.57
N HIS A 221 -6.92 13.52 2.38
CA HIS A 221 -7.34 14.79 1.80
C HIS A 221 -7.27 14.81 0.26
N LEU A 222 -6.62 13.81 -0.35
CA LEU A 222 -6.50 13.72 -1.80
C LEU A 222 -7.86 13.66 -2.47
N HIS A 223 -8.04 14.48 -3.51
CA HIS A 223 -9.20 14.33 -4.39
C HIS A 223 -9.13 12.96 -5.08
N VAL A 224 -10.26 12.26 -5.17
CA VAL A 224 -10.36 10.92 -5.80
C VAL A 224 -9.73 10.87 -7.20
N THR A 225 -9.86 11.95 -7.98
CA THR A 225 -9.25 12.04 -9.32
C THR A 225 -7.72 12.15 -9.26
N ALA A 226 -7.19 12.90 -8.29
CA ALA A 226 -5.74 13.02 -8.07
C ALA A 226 -5.16 11.68 -7.60
N GLU A 227 -5.82 11.00 -6.67
CA GLU A 227 -5.47 9.65 -6.22
C GLU A 227 -5.41 8.68 -7.41
N LYS A 228 -6.47 8.63 -8.24
CA LYS A 228 -6.50 7.76 -9.43
C LYS A 228 -5.33 8.01 -10.40
N LEU A 229 -4.97 9.27 -10.64
CA LEU A 229 -3.83 9.62 -11.49
C LEU A 229 -2.53 9.11 -10.88
N LEU A 230 -2.27 9.42 -9.61
CA LEU A 230 -1.04 9.03 -8.92
C LEU A 230 -0.90 7.52 -8.81
N VAL A 231 -1.97 6.80 -8.44
CA VAL A 231 -1.98 5.33 -8.38
C VAL A 231 -1.71 4.73 -9.75
N SER A 232 -2.33 5.24 -10.82
CA SER A 232 -2.08 4.74 -12.18
C SER A 232 -0.62 4.95 -12.59
N GLY A 233 -0.06 6.12 -12.30
CA GLY A 233 1.36 6.41 -12.55
C GLY A 233 2.27 5.49 -11.75
N LEU A 234 1.96 5.26 -10.47
CA LEU A 234 2.72 4.39 -9.59
C LEU A 234 2.66 2.93 -10.03
N CYS A 235 1.53 2.40 -10.49
CA CYS A 235 1.43 1.05 -11.03
C CYS A 235 2.47 0.80 -12.14
N VAL A 236 2.66 1.77 -13.04
CA VAL A 236 3.65 1.68 -14.11
C VAL A 236 5.06 1.86 -13.56
N LYS A 237 5.27 2.83 -12.66
CA LYS A 237 6.58 3.06 -12.04
C LYS A 237 7.08 1.85 -11.25
N LEU A 238 6.20 1.21 -10.49
CA LEU A 238 6.48 0.06 -9.64
C LEU A 238 6.78 -1.20 -10.45
N ALA A 239 6.24 -1.32 -11.67
CA ALA A 239 6.63 -2.38 -12.60
C ALA A 239 8.07 -2.22 -13.14
N ALA A 240 8.77 -1.15 -12.75
CA ALA A 240 10.14 -0.79 -13.12
C ALA A 240 10.48 -1.08 -14.60
N PRO A 241 9.67 -0.57 -15.56
CA PRO A 241 9.84 -0.90 -16.96
C PRO A 241 11.13 -0.30 -17.49
N ASP A 242 11.83 -1.04 -18.36
CA ASP A 242 12.96 -0.50 -19.11
C ASP A 242 12.44 0.30 -20.32
N LEU A 243 12.45 1.62 -20.21
CA LEU A 243 11.93 2.55 -21.21
C LEU A 243 13.05 3.42 -21.79
N PRO A 244 13.01 3.75 -23.09
CA PRO A 244 13.99 4.65 -23.70
C PRO A 244 13.87 6.11 -23.19
N ASP A 245 12.69 6.51 -22.73
CA ASP A 245 12.45 7.80 -22.06
C ASP A 245 11.32 7.65 -21.03
N TYR A 246 11.56 8.19 -19.83
CA TYR A 246 10.65 8.12 -18.69
C TYR A 246 9.82 9.40 -18.52
N CYS A 247 9.96 10.41 -19.38
CA CYS A 247 9.23 11.69 -19.27
C CYS A 247 7.72 11.53 -19.07
N MET A 248 7.09 10.61 -19.82
CA MET A 248 5.65 10.36 -19.75
C MET A 248 5.17 9.91 -18.37
N LEU A 249 6.05 9.28 -17.58
CA LEU A 249 5.70 8.79 -16.27
C LEU A 249 5.64 9.90 -15.21
N LEU A 250 6.09 11.12 -15.51
CA LEU A 250 5.90 12.28 -14.62
C LEU A 250 4.56 13.00 -14.86
N TYR A 251 3.83 12.66 -15.93
CA TYR A 251 2.59 13.33 -16.28
C TYR A 251 1.49 13.21 -15.20
N PRO A 252 1.32 12.07 -14.51
CA PRO A 252 0.37 11.97 -13.42
C PRO A 252 0.64 12.99 -12.31
N GLU A 253 1.90 13.15 -11.90
CA GLU A 253 2.30 14.12 -10.88
C GLU A 253 2.05 15.56 -11.32
N LEU A 254 2.42 15.92 -12.57
CA LEU A 254 2.19 17.27 -13.09
C LEU A 254 0.71 17.62 -13.19
N ARG A 255 -0.12 16.67 -13.66
CA ARG A 255 -1.57 16.85 -13.72
C ARG A 255 -2.20 16.98 -12.34
N THR A 256 -1.69 16.22 -11.37
CA THR A 256 -2.16 16.32 -9.99
C THR A 256 -1.79 17.67 -9.38
N ILE A 257 -0.54 18.14 -9.53
CA ILE A 257 -0.14 19.48 -9.05
C ILE A 257 -1.02 20.56 -9.70
N GLU A 258 -1.25 20.49 -11.02
CA GLU A 258 -2.11 21.46 -11.70
C GLU A 258 -3.51 21.50 -11.08
N GLY A 259 -4.15 20.34 -10.91
CA GLY A 259 -5.49 20.24 -10.36
C GLY A 259 -5.58 20.73 -8.91
N VAL A 260 -4.67 20.27 -8.06
CA VAL A 260 -4.65 20.63 -6.64
C VAL A 260 -4.33 22.11 -6.46
N LEU A 261 -3.38 22.66 -7.22
CA LEU A 261 -3.04 24.08 -7.18
C LEU A 261 -4.22 24.96 -7.62
N LYS A 262 -4.93 24.59 -8.70
CA LYS A 262 -6.15 25.32 -9.12
C LYS A 262 -7.23 25.29 -8.03
N SER A 263 -7.44 24.13 -7.42
CA SER A 263 -8.39 23.95 -6.30
C SER A 263 -8.02 24.86 -5.12
N LYS A 264 -6.74 24.84 -4.70
CA LYS A 264 -6.22 25.68 -3.61
C LYS A 264 -6.37 27.16 -3.91
N MET A 265 -5.92 27.61 -5.08
CA MET A 265 -6.00 29.01 -5.47
C MET A 265 -7.45 29.48 -5.56
N SER A 266 -8.37 28.65 -6.07
CA SER A 266 -9.80 28.97 -6.07
C SER A 266 -10.35 29.16 -4.66
N GLY A 267 -9.97 28.32 -3.69
CA GLY A 267 -10.34 28.47 -2.28
C GLY A 267 -9.79 29.74 -1.62
N LEU A 268 -8.74 30.33 -2.19
CA LEU A 268 -8.12 31.59 -1.77
C LEU A 268 -8.60 32.81 -2.58
N GLY A 269 -9.68 32.67 -3.36
CA GLY A 269 -10.23 33.76 -4.16
C GLY A 269 -9.47 34.05 -5.47
N MET A 270 -8.61 33.14 -5.93
CA MET A 270 -7.83 33.24 -7.17
C MET A 270 -8.20 32.11 -8.16
N PRO A 271 -9.44 32.07 -8.68
CA PRO A 271 -9.86 30.99 -9.57
C PRO A 271 -9.12 31.05 -10.91
N VAL A 272 -8.33 30.02 -11.20
CA VAL A 272 -7.55 29.92 -12.44
C VAL A 272 -8.45 29.42 -13.58
N GLN A 273 -8.81 30.33 -14.48
CA GLN A 273 -9.68 30.06 -15.64
C GLN A 273 -8.91 30.08 -16.96
N GLN A 274 -9.39 29.31 -17.93
CA GLN A 274 -8.91 29.40 -19.32
C GLN A 274 -9.58 30.59 -20.03
N PRO A 275 -8.89 31.30 -20.94
CA PRO A 275 -7.55 31.00 -21.47
C PRO A 275 -6.40 31.63 -20.66
N ALA A 276 -6.69 32.48 -19.66
CA ALA A 276 -5.68 33.26 -18.96
C ALA A 276 -4.69 32.39 -18.17
N GLY A 277 -5.16 31.25 -17.66
CA GLY A 277 -4.35 30.30 -16.90
C GLY A 277 -3.72 30.95 -15.66
N PHE A 278 -2.57 30.42 -15.24
CA PHE A 278 -1.87 30.90 -14.05
C PHE A 278 -1.19 32.26 -14.25
N GLY A 279 -0.87 32.66 -15.48
CA GLY A 279 -0.07 33.86 -15.79
C GLY A 279 -0.66 35.17 -15.23
N THR A 280 -1.97 35.20 -15.00
CA THR A 280 -2.66 36.34 -14.36
C THR A 280 -2.10 36.63 -12.97
N TYR A 281 -1.73 35.60 -12.21
CA TYR A 281 -1.45 35.70 -10.77
C TYR A 281 0.04 35.78 -10.43
N PHE A 282 0.94 35.42 -11.33
CA PHE A 282 2.37 35.29 -11.03
C PHE A 282 3.23 36.20 -11.90
N ASP A 283 4.29 36.72 -11.29
CA ASP A 283 5.45 37.28 -11.98
C ASP A 283 6.57 36.23 -12.03
N LYS A 284 7.50 36.37 -12.99
CA LYS A 284 8.63 35.45 -13.17
C LYS A 284 9.97 36.17 -12.99
N PRO A 285 10.39 36.50 -11.75
CA PRO A 285 11.75 36.94 -11.52
C PRO A 285 12.72 35.76 -11.71
N ALA A 286 13.57 35.86 -12.73
CA ALA A 286 14.52 34.82 -13.13
C ALA A 286 13.85 33.45 -13.39
N ALA A 287 14.17 32.44 -12.59
CA ALA A 287 13.70 31.05 -12.77
C ALA A 287 12.52 30.68 -11.85
N HIS A 288 12.05 31.61 -11.00
CA HIS A 288 11.01 31.36 -10.03
C HIS A 288 9.75 32.14 -10.37
N TYR A 289 8.59 31.56 -10.09
CA TYR A 289 7.32 32.27 -10.17
C TYR A 289 6.89 32.71 -8.78
N ILE A 290 6.61 33.99 -8.64
CA ILE A 290 6.19 34.61 -7.38
C ILE A 290 4.80 35.20 -7.57
N LEU A 291 3.93 35.01 -6.58
CA LEU A 291 2.58 35.57 -6.61
C LEU A 291 2.65 37.11 -6.63
N LYS A 292 1.88 37.76 -7.51
CA LYS A 292 1.86 39.22 -7.63
C LYS A 292 1.44 39.86 -6.30
N PRO A 293 2.02 41.02 -5.92
CA PRO A 293 1.77 41.66 -4.63
C PRO A 293 0.29 41.86 -4.28
N GLN A 294 -0.55 42.20 -5.29
CA GLN A 294 -1.99 42.43 -5.07
C GLN A 294 -2.75 41.19 -4.57
N PHE A 295 -2.27 39.99 -4.87
CA PHE A 295 -2.88 38.74 -4.44
C PHE A 295 -2.19 38.17 -3.19
N ALA A 296 -0.91 38.48 -3.01
CA ALA A 296 -0.14 38.06 -1.85
C ALA A 296 -0.58 38.78 -0.55
N ALA A 297 -1.07 40.02 -0.65
CA ALA A 297 -1.37 40.86 0.51
C ALA A 297 -2.39 40.27 1.50
N THR A 298 -3.28 39.39 1.05
CA THR A 298 -4.35 38.78 1.87
C THR A 298 -4.00 37.38 2.38
N LEU A 299 -2.82 36.87 2.04
CA LEU A 299 -2.42 35.48 2.31
C LEU A 299 -1.34 35.40 3.38
N ARG A 300 -1.30 34.26 4.07
CA ARG A 300 -0.20 33.95 4.99
C ARG A 300 1.09 33.68 4.19
N PRO A 301 2.28 34.02 4.73
CA PRO A 301 3.56 33.72 4.07
C PRO A 301 3.72 32.26 3.62
N GLU A 302 3.21 31.32 4.41
CA GLU A 302 3.21 29.88 4.10
C GLU A 302 2.40 29.56 2.83
N GLN A 303 1.20 30.14 2.71
CA GLN A 303 0.34 29.97 1.53
C GLN A 303 1.02 30.51 0.27
N ILE A 304 1.64 31.69 0.37
CA ILE A 304 2.36 32.33 -0.74
C ILE A 304 3.53 31.44 -1.19
N ASN A 305 4.30 30.92 -0.24
CA ASN A 305 5.47 30.09 -0.53
C ASN A 305 5.09 28.77 -1.21
N ILE A 306 4.06 28.09 -0.71
CA ILE A 306 3.62 26.79 -1.25
C ILE A 306 3.05 26.95 -2.65
N ILE A 307 2.21 27.96 -2.87
CA ILE A 307 1.62 28.26 -4.19
C ILE A 307 2.70 28.62 -5.22
N SER A 308 3.66 29.47 -4.82
CA SER A 308 4.80 29.87 -5.67
C SER A 308 5.72 28.69 -5.98
N THR A 309 5.99 27.83 -5.00
CA THR A 309 6.80 26.61 -5.16
C THR A 309 6.12 25.62 -6.09
N ALA A 310 4.82 25.36 -5.88
CA ALA A 310 4.03 24.45 -6.70
C ALA A 310 3.98 24.91 -8.15
N TYR A 311 3.67 26.19 -8.38
CA TYR A 311 3.59 26.73 -9.74
C TYR A 311 4.96 26.76 -10.41
N THR A 312 6.02 27.11 -9.68
CA THR A 312 7.39 27.07 -10.21
C THR A 312 7.77 25.67 -10.68
N PHE A 313 7.56 24.65 -9.84
CA PHE A 313 7.85 23.27 -10.19
C PHE A 313 7.03 22.81 -11.40
N PHE A 314 5.70 23.00 -11.34
CA PHE A 314 4.80 22.63 -12.42
C PHE A 314 5.20 23.27 -13.75
N ASN A 315 5.46 24.58 -13.75
CA ASN A 315 5.77 25.31 -14.97
C ASN A 315 7.13 24.89 -15.55
N VAL A 316 8.17 24.79 -14.72
CA VAL A 316 9.52 24.40 -15.18
C VAL A 316 9.51 22.98 -15.73
N GLU A 317 8.94 22.02 -15.01
CA GLU A 317 8.91 20.62 -15.45
C GLU A 317 8.01 20.45 -16.67
N ARG A 318 6.80 21.03 -16.68
CA ARG A 318 5.92 20.98 -17.86
C ARG A 318 6.57 21.65 -19.06
N HIS A 319 7.14 22.84 -18.92
CA HIS A 319 7.75 23.52 -20.06
C HIS A 319 8.89 22.68 -20.63
N SER A 320 9.81 22.22 -19.79
CA SER A 320 10.98 21.47 -20.23
C SER A 320 10.69 20.04 -20.73
N LEU A 321 9.60 19.39 -20.30
CA LEU A 321 9.22 18.06 -20.78
C LEU A 321 8.41 18.07 -22.07
N PHE A 322 7.75 19.18 -22.37
CA PHE A 322 6.92 19.31 -23.57
C PHE A 322 7.55 20.22 -24.63
N HIS A 323 8.66 20.89 -24.30
CA HIS A 323 9.47 21.66 -25.25
C HIS A 323 10.50 20.77 -25.92
N MET A 324 10.55 20.81 -27.24
CA MET A 324 11.60 20.18 -28.03
C MET A 324 12.61 21.25 -28.44
N GLU A 325 13.89 20.93 -28.33
CA GLU A 325 14.95 21.80 -28.81
C GLU A 325 15.01 21.78 -30.34
N THR A 326 15.59 22.84 -30.93
CA THR A 326 15.79 22.89 -32.40
C THR A 326 16.70 21.75 -32.85
N VAL A 327 17.69 21.40 -32.03
CA VAL A 327 18.46 20.16 -32.16
C VAL A 327 17.70 19.08 -31.39
N VAL A 328 16.96 18.24 -32.11
CA VAL A 328 16.03 17.25 -31.51
C VAL A 328 16.72 16.38 -30.46
N ASP A 329 17.95 15.91 -30.72
CA ASP A 329 18.73 15.08 -29.80
C ASP A 329 19.14 15.80 -28.50
N ALA A 330 19.10 17.13 -28.49
CA ALA A 330 19.34 17.93 -27.28
C ALA A 330 18.07 18.13 -26.43
N SER A 331 16.92 17.65 -26.91
CA SER A 331 15.66 17.74 -26.17
C SER A 331 15.75 16.95 -24.87
N ARG A 332 15.13 17.48 -23.82
CA ARG A 332 15.22 16.90 -22.50
C ARG A 332 14.53 15.53 -22.44
N MET A 333 15.29 14.51 -22.06
CA MET A 333 14.76 13.20 -21.66
C MET A 333 14.95 12.97 -20.16
N ILE A 334 14.17 12.05 -19.60
CA ILE A 334 14.47 11.42 -18.31
C ILE A 334 15.01 10.04 -18.66
N SER A 335 16.33 9.87 -18.53
CA SER A 335 17.08 8.69 -18.99
C SER A 335 16.91 7.45 -18.13
N ASP A 336 16.47 7.61 -16.89
CA ASP A 336 16.50 6.55 -15.90
C ASP A 336 15.41 6.75 -14.83
N MET A 337 15.05 5.63 -14.22
CA MET A 337 14.01 5.56 -13.20
C MET A 337 14.38 6.36 -11.94
N ALA A 338 15.65 6.44 -11.56
CA ALA A 338 16.08 7.16 -10.37
C ALA A 338 15.84 8.68 -10.51
N ARG A 339 16.14 9.25 -11.68
CA ARG A 339 15.89 10.66 -12.00
C ARG A 339 14.39 10.96 -12.09
N LEU A 340 13.59 10.06 -12.65
CA LEU A 340 12.13 10.15 -12.61
C LEU A 340 11.63 10.21 -11.16
N MET A 341 12.08 9.26 -10.33
CA MET A 341 11.64 9.13 -8.95
C MET A 341 12.03 10.32 -8.08
N GLY A 342 13.23 10.87 -8.26
CA GLY A 342 13.60 12.12 -7.58
C GLY A 342 12.65 13.28 -7.89
N LYS A 343 12.15 13.37 -9.14
CA LYS A 343 11.15 14.37 -9.54
C LYS A 343 9.76 14.04 -9.03
N ALA A 344 9.35 12.77 -9.07
CA ALA A 344 8.06 12.33 -8.56
C ALA A 344 7.95 12.55 -7.05
N THR A 345 8.98 12.19 -6.27
CA THR A 345 9.05 12.44 -4.82
C THR A 345 8.97 13.92 -4.49
N ARG A 346 9.68 14.78 -5.25
CA ARG A 346 9.54 16.24 -5.10
C ARG A 346 8.12 16.71 -5.38
N ALA A 347 7.48 16.16 -6.41
CA ALA A 347 6.10 16.48 -6.75
C ALA A 347 5.12 16.05 -5.64
N TRP A 348 5.30 14.85 -5.06
CA TRP A 348 4.48 14.37 -3.95
C TRP A 348 4.63 15.25 -2.71
N GLY A 349 5.84 15.72 -2.40
CA GLY A 349 6.08 16.70 -1.34
C GLY A 349 5.28 18.00 -1.57
N ILE A 350 5.31 18.54 -2.79
CA ILE A 350 4.54 19.74 -3.15
C ILE A 350 3.02 19.50 -3.02
N ILE A 351 2.53 18.34 -3.46
CA ILE A 351 1.11 17.97 -3.34
C ILE A 351 0.72 17.89 -1.86
N LYS A 352 1.56 17.27 -1.02
CA LYS A 352 1.36 17.18 0.43
C LYS A 352 1.21 18.58 1.04
N ASP A 353 2.15 19.47 0.75
CA ASP A 353 2.16 20.83 1.29
C ASP A 353 0.93 21.63 0.84
N LEU A 354 0.46 21.45 -0.39
CA LEU A 354 -0.77 22.06 -0.89
C LEU A 354 -2.02 21.60 -0.12
N TYR A 355 -2.06 20.39 0.45
CA TYR A 355 -3.23 19.94 1.21
C TYR A 355 -3.21 20.43 2.67
N ILE A 356 -2.04 20.63 3.25
CA ILE A 356 -1.88 20.99 4.67
C ILE A 356 -2.20 22.48 4.93
N VAL A 357 -1.92 23.37 3.97
CA VAL A 357 -1.95 24.85 4.17
C VAL A 357 -3.11 25.53 3.44
#